data_AF-A0A524F4G6-F1
#
_entry.id   AF-A0A524F4G6-F1
#
_cell.length_a   1.000
_cell.length_b   1.000
_cell.length_c   1.000
_cell.angle_alpha   90.00
_cell.angle_beta   90.00
_cell.angle_gamma   90.00
#
_symmetry.space_group_name_H-M   'P 1'
#
loop_
_entity.id
_entity.type
_entity.pdbx_description
1 polymer ?
#
loop_
_entity_poly.entity_id
_entity_poly.type
_entity_poly.pdbx_seq_one_letter_code
_entity_poly.pdbx_strand_id
1 'polypeptide(L)'
;MGIEELKFEIDDKGRVICKNHSNYDHLIRPCDYFQDLYLDAELTCKTCSHYENNDCYFSKTRIDEIIKRGLKKAYLCRLCGKKIDRMLSIIHKLYYKETYDVEMPLICCDCYEKIKSNEFLSYSKKMTDFYILNIVISIFFLCYFAFFLSILNVQPIFYYILIIPLFSFVCFIISVVIRKSIKKLRYFYFGIKYYKKHFPNQESKV
;
A
#
# COMPACT_ATOMS: atom_id res chain seq x y z
N MET A 1 -24.20 6.63 29.51
CA MET A 1 -24.01 5.23 29.07
C MET A 1 -22.54 5.06 28.76
N GLY A 2 -21.84 4.20 29.50
CA GLY A 2 -20.42 3.97 29.30
C GLY A 2 -20.18 3.40 27.91
N ILE A 3 -19.35 4.07 27.12
CA ILE A 3 -18.86 3.51 25.86
C ILE A 3 -17.98 2.34 26.26
N GLU A 4 -18.49 1.12 26.10
CA GLU A 4 -17.71 -0.10 26.22
C GLU A 4 -16.48 0.06 25.33
N GLU A 5 -15.28 -0.11 25.91
CA GLU A 5 -14.02 0.16 25.20
C GLU A 5 -14.00 -0.58 23.86
N LEU A 6 -13.92 0.18 22.76
CA LEU A 6 -13.90 -0.37 21.41
C LEU A 6 -12.63 -1.21 21.24
N LYS A 7 -12.78 -2.53 21.16
CA LYS A 7 -11.65 -3.44 21.03
C LYS A 7 -11.44 -3.77 19.56
N PHE A 8 -10.23 -3.52 19.07
CA PHE A 8 -9.78 -3.99 17.77
C PHE A 8 -8.95 -5.26 17.92
N GLU A 9 -9.03 -6.13 16.94
CA GLU A 9 -8.20 -7.32 16.81
C GLU A 9 -7.50 -7.30 15.45
N ILE A 10 -6.29 -7.86 15.41
CA ILE A 10 -5.55 -8.06 14.18
C ILE A 10 -5.44 -9.55 13.95
N ASP A 11 -5.97 -10.02 12.83
CA ASP A 11 -5.93 -11.44 12.50
C ASP A 11 -4.54 -11.88 12.00
N ASP A 12 -4.43 -13.16 11.66
CA ASP A 12 -3.18 -13.75 11.18
C ASP A 12 -2.67 -13.15 9.86
N LYS A 13 -3.54 -12.54 9.07
CA LYS A 13 -3.23 -11.89 7.78
C LYS A 13 -2.96 -10.39 7.93
N GLY A 14 -3.10 -9.82 9.13
CA GLY A 14 -2.93 -8.38 9.35
C GLY A 14 -4.16 -7.57 8.94
N ARG A 15 -5.35 -8.17 8.94
CA ARG A 15 -6.65 -7.50 8.83
C ARG A 15 -7.07 -7.02 10.20
N VAL A 16 -7.56 -5.79 10.25
CA VAL A 16 -8.06 -5.18 11.47
C VAL A 16 -9.56 -5.42 11.54
N ILE A 17 -10.01 -6.04 12.62
CA ILE A 17 -11.39 -6.41 12.88
C ILE A 17 -11.87 -5.64 14.12
N CYS A 18 -13.08 -5.10 14.07
CA CYS A 18 -13.72 -4.49 15.23
C CYS A 18 -14.50 -5.56 16.00
N LYS A 19 -14.22 -5.74 17.29
CA LYS A 19 -14.93 -6.75 18.12
C LYS A 19 -16.41 -6.40 18.35
N ASN A 20 -16.73 -5.12 18.32
CA ASN A 20 -18.10 -4.62 18.44
C ASN A 20 -18.83 -4.59 17.08
N HIS A 21 -18.28 -5.23 16.04
CA HIS A 21 -18.97 -5.31 14.75
C HIS A 21 -20.16 -6.27 14.87
N SER A 22 -21.35 -5.88 14.37
CA SER A 22 -22.56 -6.72 14.47
C SER A 22 -22.40 -8.10 13.86
N ASN A 23 -21.53 -8.21 12.84
CA ASN A 23 -21.18 -9.47 12.17
C ASN A 23 -19.80 -10.03 12.59
N TYR A 24 -19.29 -9.70 13.79
CA TYR A 24 -17.93 -10.07 14.21
C TYR A 24 -17.62 -11.58 14.06
N ASP A 25 -18.56 -12.45 14.46
CA ASP A 25 -18.36 -13.91 14.40
C ASP A 25 -18.14 -14.41 12.96
N HIS A 26 -18.83 -13.83 12.00
CA HIS A 26 -18.65 -14.12 10.57
C HIS A 26 -17.31 -13.58 10.05
N LEU A 27 -16.85 -12.45 10.58
CA LEU A 27 -15.61 -11.79 10.14
C LEU A 27 -14.33 -12.48 10.65
N ILE A 28 -14.39 -13.19 11.78
CA ILE A 28 -13.21 -13.84 12.37
C ILE A 28 -12.99 -15.27 11.85
N ARG A 29 -14.03 -15.93 11.35
CA ARG A 29 -13.98 -17.30 10.82
C ARG A 29 -14.78 -17.40 9.51
N PRO A 30 -14.18 -17.10 8.35
CA PRO A 30 -14.80 -17.42 7.09
C PRO A 30 -14.99 -18.95 6.98
N CYS A 31 -16.17 -19.38 6.57
CA CYS A 31 -16.56 -20.79 6.45
C CYS A 31 -15.88 -21.49 5.27
N ASP A 32 -15.45 -20.74 4.25
CA ASP A 32 -14.72 -21.26 3.09
C ASP A 32 -13.68 -20.28 2.50
N TYR A 33 -12.86 -20.78 1.57
CA TYR A 33 -11.80 -20.01 0.91
C TYR A 33 -12.34 -18.83 0.07
N PHE A 34 -13.51 -18.98 -0.54
CA PHE A 34 -14.08 -17.94 -1.39
C PHE A 34 -14.56 -16.76 -0.55
N GLN A 35 -15.21 -17.03 0.57
CA GLN A 35 -15.65 -16.04 1.53
C GLN A 35 -14.48 -15.24 2.08
N ASP A 36 -13.34 -15.88 2.37
CA ASP A 36 -12.12 -15.20 2.78
C ASP A 36 -11.56 -14.24 1.70
N LEU A 37 -11.79 -14.54 0.42
CA LEU A 37 -11.43 -13.67 -0.70
C LEU A 37 -12.30 -12.41 -0.77
N TYR A 38 -13.59 -12.52 -0.43
CA TYR A 38 -14.54 -11.41 -0.43
C TYR A 38 -14.59 -10.65 0.89
N LEU A 39 -14.02 -11.22 1.97
CA LEU A 39 -14.06 -10.65 3.31
C LEU A 39 -13.49 -9.23 3.39
N ASP A 40 -12.44 -8.95 2.61
CA ASP A 40 -11.83 -7.61 2.56
C ASP A 40 -12.82 -6.52 2.09
N ALA A 41 -13.82 -6.89 1.27
CA ALA A 41 -14.89 -5.98 0.85
C ALA A 41 -15.95 -5.78 1.94
N GLU A 42 -16.15 -6.77 2.81
CA GLU A 42 -17.13 -6.75 3.90
C GLU A 42 -16.60 -6.10 5.19
N LEU A 43 -15.28 -6.04 5.37
CA LEU A 43 -14.57 -5.43 6.50
C LEU A 43 -14.66 -3.89 6.50
N THR A 44 -15.88 -3.38 6.63
CA THR A 44 -16.21 -1.96 6.66
C THR A 44 -17.24 -1.71 7.76
N CYS A 45 -17.29 -0.50 8.33
CA CYS A 45 -18.39 -0.19 9.27
C CYS A 45 -19.74 -0.11 8.56
N LYS A 46 -19.82 0.01 7.22
CA LYS A 46 -21.10 0.14 6.52
C LYS A 46 -21.98 -1.10 6.59
N THR A 47 -21.37 -2.26 6.85
CA THR A 47 -22.07 -3.55 7.04
C THR A 47 -22.44 -3.79 8.52
N CYS A 48 -22.16 -2.83 9.41
CA CYS A 48 -22.45 -2.90 10.83
C CYS A 48 -23.78 -2.20 11.15
N SER A 49 -24.64 -2.83 11.95
CA SER A 49 -25.88 -2.18 12.41
C SER A 49 -25.57 -0.93 13.25
N HIS A 50 -24.43 -0.92 13.95
CA HIS A 50 -24.03 0.24 14.74
C HIS A 50 -23.69 1.49 13.89
N TYR A 51 -23.37 1.28 12.62
CA TYR A 51 -23.15 2.39 11.70
C TYR A 51 -24.48 3.01 11.26
N GLU A 52 -25.51 2.17 11.06
CA GLU A 52 -26.84 2.63 10.67
C GLU A 52 -27.50 3.43 11.79
N ASN A 53 -27.37 2.94 13.03
CA ASN A 53 -27.91 3.55 14.24
C ASN A 53 -27.09 4.74 14.75
N ASN A 54 -25.94 5.04 14.13
CA ASN A 54 -25.04 6.14 14.52
C ASN A 54 -24.55 6.05 15.99
N ASP A 55 -24.37 4.82 16.48
CA ASP A 55 -23.87 4.46 17.81
C ASP A 55 -22.49 3.79 17.77
N CYS A 56 -21.80 3.90 16.62
CA CYS A 56 -20.35 3.64 16.51
C CYS A 56 -19.51 4.67 17.29
N TYR A 57 -18.23 4.35 17.56
CA TYR A 57 -17.28 5.28 18.17
C TYR A 57 -17.17 6.63 17.44
N PHE A 58 -17.06 6.57 16.11
CA PHE A 58 -17.15 7.76 15.28
C PHE A 58 -18.59 7.91 14.78
N SER A 59 -19.08 9.15 14.75
CA SER A 59 -20.36 9.43 14.10
C SER A 59 -20.33 8.95 12.64
N LYS A 60 -21.49 8.55 12.13
CA LYS A 60 -21.72 8.15 10.74
C LYS A 60 -21.15 9.17 9.76
N THR A 61 -21.41 10.46 10.01
CA THR A 61 -20.88 11.57 9.21
C THR A 61 -19.36 11.59 9.17
N ARG A 62 -18.71 11.39 10.32
CA ARG A 62 -17.25 11.35 10.44
C ARG A 62 -16.67 10.12 9.74
N ILE A 63 -17.31 8.97 9.86
CA ILE A 63 -16.92 7.75 9.13
C ILE A 63 -17.01 7.97 7.62
N ASP A 64 -18.11 8.53 7.12
CA ASP A 64 -18.29 8.85 5.70
C ASP A 64 -17.22 9.83 5.20
N GLU A 65 -16.84 10.82 6.01
CA GLU A 65 -15.72 11.69 5.70
C GLU A 65 -14.39 10.95 5.64
N ILE A 66 -14.11 10.05 6.58
CA ILE A 66 -12.89 9.23 6.58
C ILE A 66 -12.81 8.39 5.31
N ILE A 67 -13.93 7.75 4.90
CA ILE A 67 -14.02 6.96 3.67
C ILE A 67 -13.78 7.86 2.45
N LYS A 68 -14.49 9.00 2.36
CA LYS A 68 -14.34 9.97 1.27
C LYS A 68 -12.92 10.51 1.18
N ARG A 69 -12.27 10.79 2.32
CA ARG A 69 -10.87 11.21 2.38
C ARG A 69 -9.94 10.07 1.98
N GLY A 70 -10.18 8.82 2.39
CA GLY A 70 -9.37 7.66 1.98
C GLY A 70 -9.42 7.39 0.46
N LEU A 71 -10.55 7.70 -0.18
CA LEU A 71 -10.68 7.66 -1.64
C LEU A 71 -9.82 8.74 -2.31
N LYS A 72 -9.78 9.96 -1.75
CA LYS A 72 -9.05 11.12 -2.31
C LYS A 72 -7.55 11.16 -1.95
N LYS A 73 -7.20 10.84 -0.71
CA LYS A 73 -5.84 10.86 -0.14
C LYS A 73 -5.49 9.43 0.24
N ALA A 74 -4.56 8.84 -0.50
CA ALA A 74 -4.14 7.47 -0.25
C ALA A 74 -3.48 7.34 1.13
N TYR A 75 -4.11 6.61 2.04
CA TYR A 75 -3.42 6.07 3.20
C TYR A 75 -2.39 5.06 2.71
N LEU A 76 -1.13 5.22 3.11
CA LEU A 76 -0.04 4.40 2.60
C LEU A 76 0.51 3.49 3.68
N CYS A 77 0.85 2.27 3.29
CA CYS A 77 1.63 1.36 4.11
C CYS A 77 2.97 2.01 4.45
N ARG A 78 3.32 2.04 5.74
CA ARG A 78 4.56 2.63 6.25
C ARG A 78 5.81 1.92 5.75
N LEU A 79 5.68 0.65 5.34
CA LEU A 79 6.78 -0.21 4.95
C LEU A 79 7.02 -0.24 3.44
N CYS A 80 5.98 -0.39 2.62
CA CYS A 80 6.12 -0.54 1.16
C CYS A 80 5.47 0.57 0.33
N GLY A 81 4.77 1.51 0.99
CA GLY A 81 4.05 2.60 0.32
C GLY A 81 2.90 2.14 -0.58
N LYS A 82 2.39 0.91 -0.43
CA LYS A 82 1.14 0.45 -1.08
C LYS A 82 -0.04 1.23 -0.48
N LYS A 83 -1.03 1.56 -1.30
CA LYS A 83 -2.27 2.17 -0.82
C LYS A 83 -3.00 1.16 0.07
N ILE A 84 -3.55 1.66 1.17
CA ILE A 84 -4.44 0.94 2.07
C ILE A 84 -5.80 1.61 1.94
N ASP A 85 -6.76 0.84 1.46
CA ASP A 85 -8.17 1.18 1.29
C ASP A 85 -9.06 0.51 2.34
N ARG A 86 -8.54 -0.49 3.05
CA ARG A 86 -9.21 -1.15 4.17
C ARG A 86 -9.59 -0.15 5.25
N MET A 87 -10.89 0.04 5.39
CA MET A 87 -11.49 1.09 6.21
C MET A 87 -11.25 0.89 7.70
N LEU A 88 -11.40 -0.35 8.20
CA LEU A 88 -11.19 -0.64 9.62
C LEU A 88 -9.74 -0.40 10.07
N SER A 89 -8.74 -0.62 9.20
CA SER A 89 -7.34 -0.29 9.52
C SER A 89 -7.12 1.22 9.70
N ILE A 90 -7.81 2.04 8.90
CA ILE A 90 -7.74 3.50 9.00
C ILE A 90 -8.46 3.97 10.27
N ILE A 91 -9.65 3.44 10.54
CA ILE A 91 -10.43 3.77 11.74
C ILE A 91 -9.65 3.40 13.01
N HIS A 92 -9.06 2.21 13.05
CA HIS A 92 -8.23 1.75 14.17
C HIS A 92 -7.08 2.72 14.46
N LYS A 93 -6.34 3.15 13.42
CA LYS A 93 -5.30 4.18 13.57
C LYS A 93 -5.83 5.49 14.14
N LEU A 94 -6.96 5.98 13.64
CA LEU A 94 -7.54 7.25 14.09
C LEU A 94 -8.06 7.15 15.52
N TYR A 95 -8.73 6.05 15.86
CA TYR A 95 -9.21 5.74 17.21
C TYR A 95 -8.09 5.77 18.24
N TYR A 96 -6.98 5.07 17.97
CA TYR A 96 -5.84 5.03 18.90
C TYR A 96 -5.17 6.40 19.06
N LYS A 97 -5.10 7.17 17.98
CA LYS A 97 -4.55 8.52 18.04
C LYS A 97 -5.43 9.45 18.87
N GLU A 98 -6.74 9.36 18.77
CA GLU A 98 -7.65 10.27 19.48
C GLU A 98 -7.87 9.87 20.94
N THR A 99 -7.89 8.56 21.23
CA THR A 99 -8.20 8.04 22.56
C THR A 99 -6.96 7.93 23.43
N TYR A 100 -5.82 7.53 22.85
CA TYR A 100 -4.61 7.20 23.60
C TYR A 100 -3.39 8.05 23.21
N ASP A 101 -3.55 8.99 22.27
CA ASP A 101 -2.44 9.75 21.66
C ASP A 101 -1.32 8.85 21.07
N VAL A 102 -1.70 7.64 20.63
CA VAL A 102 -0.76 6.67 20.06
C VAL A 102 -0.82 6.71 18.54
N GLU A 103 0.31 7.04 17.91
CA GLU A 103 0.43 6.99 16.45
C GLU A 103 0.65 5.57 15.93
N MET A 104 -0.43 4.87 15.61
CA MET A 104 -0.32 3.55 14.98
C MET A 104 0.16 3.62 13.51
N PRO A 105 1.13 2.79 13.10
CA PRO A 105 1.53 2.66 11.70
C PRO A 105 0.44 1.94 10.90
N LEU A 106 0.24 2.36 9.65
CA LEU A 106 -0.56 1.57 8.71
C LEU A 106 0.36 0.55 8.02
N ILE A 107 0.02 -0.72 8.14
CA ILE A 107 0.76 -1.84 7.53
C ILE A 107 -0.23 -2.64 6.66
N CYS A 108 0.16 -2.98 5.43
CA CYS A 108 -0.66 -3.82 4.55
C CYS A 108 -0.46 -5.31 4.87
N CYS A 109 -1.42 -6.17 4.50
CA CYS A 109 -1.35 -7.62 4.74
C CYS A 109 -0.02 -8.22 4.31
N ASP A 110 0.40 -7.95 3.06
CA ASP A 110 1.64 -8.51 2.49
C ASP A 110 2.87 -8.19 3.37
N CYS A 111 2.95 -6.98 3.93
CA CYS A 111 4.07 -6.61 4.79
C CYS A 111 3.92 -7.20 6.19
N TYR A 112 2.70 -7.25 6.72
CA TYR A 112 2.42 -7.86 8.02
C TYR A 112 2.78 -9.35 8.03
N GLU A 113 2.37 -10.09 7.01
CA GLU A 113 2.72 -11.50 6.84
C GLU A 113 4.23 -11.71 6.77
N LYS A 114 4.95 -10.88 6.00
CA LYS A 114 6.42 -10.95 5.91
C LYS A 114 7.13 -10.56 7.21
N ILE A 115 6.53 -9.71 8.04
CA ILE A 115 7.04 -9.45 9.40
C ILE A 115 6.82 -10.66 10.29
N LYS A 116 5.61 -11.25 10.24
CA LYS A 116 5.27 -12.44 11.03
C LYS A 116 6.17 -13.64 10.70
N SER A 117 6.52 -13.81 9.42
CA SER A 117 7.42 -14.87 8.96
C SER A 117 8.93 -14.52 9.04
N ASN A 118 9.31 -13.34 9.54
CA ASN A 118 10.69 -12.83 9.53
C ASN A 118 11.35 -12.70 8.14
N GLU A 119 10.55 -12.67 7.07
CA GLU A 119 11.06 -12.56 5.69
C GLU A 119 11.07 -11.12 5.15
N PHE A 120 10.65 -10.14 5.94
CA PHE A 120 10.45 -8.75 5.49
C PHE A 120 11.72 -8.14 4.87
N LEU A 121 12.89 -8.35 5.47
CA LEU A 121 14.15 -7.80 4.96
C LEU A 121 14.54 -8.45 3.62
N SER A 122 14.42 -9.78 3.52
CA SER A 122 14.69 -10.52 2.28
C SER A 122 13.75 -10.08 1.16
N TYR A 123 12.45 -9.97 1.46
CA TYR A 123 11.45 -9.46 0.52
C TYR A 123 11.75 -8.03 0.07
N SER A 124 12.07 -7.14 1.01
CA SER A 124 12.35 -5.73 0.72
C SER A 124 13.62 -5.57 -0.13
N LYS A 125 14.64 -6.40 0.11
CA LYS A 125 15.85 -6.45 -0.72
C LYS A 125 15.52 -6.87 -2.14
N LYS A 126 14.81 -7.99 -2.34
CA LYS A 126 14.38 -8.47 -3.66
C LYS A 126 13.59 -7.41 -4.44
N MET A 127 12.65 -6.73 -3.77
CA MET A 127 11.87 -5.65 -4.39
C MET A 127 12.73 -4.44 -4.74
N THR A 128 13.69 -4.08 -3.88
CA THR A 128 14.65 -2.99 -4.14
C THR A 128 15.49 -3.31 -5.39
N ASP A 129 16.05 -4.52 -5.46
CA ASP A 129 16.84 -4.98 -6.60
C ASP A 129 16.03 -4.97 -7.90
N PHE A 130 14.76 -5.42 -7.86
CA PHE A 130 13.86 -5.35 -9.00
C PHE A 130 13.64 -3.91 -9.50
N TYR A 131 13.42 -2.94 -8.62
CA TYR A 131 13.24 -1.54 -9.05
C TYR A 131 14.53 -0.90 -9.55
N ILE A 132 15.69 -1.24 -8.98
CA ILE A 132 16.99 -0.80 -9.49
C ILE A 132 17.21 -1.35 -10.90
N LEU A 133 16.97 -2.65 -11.10
CA LEU A 133 17.10 -3.30 -12.41
C LEU A 133 16.21 -2.63 -13.45
N ASN A 134 14.95 -2.32 -13.10
CA ASN A 134 14.04 -1.60 -14.00
C ASN A 134 14.58 -0.22 -14.41
N ILE A 135 15.22 0.51 -13.49
CA ILE A 135 15.84 1.81 -13.80
C ILE A 135 17.04 1.61 -14.75
N VAL A 136 17.90 0.63 -14.48
CA VAL A 136 19.07 0.33 -15.33
C VAL A 136 18.63 -0.07 -16.74
N ILE A 137 17.65 -0.97 -16.86
CA ILE A 137 17.08 -1.39 -18.14
C ILE A 137 16.45 -0.20 -18.87
N SER A 138 15.73 0.66 -18.15
CA SER A 138 15.14 1.89 -18.71
C SER A 138 16.20 2.82 -19.30
N ILE A 139 17.32 3.01 -18.61
CA ILE A 139 18.44 3.82 -19.09
C ILE A 139 19.11 3.16 -20.29
N PHE A 140 19.32 1.84 -20.24
CA PHE A 140 19.88 1.08 -21.35
C PHE A 140 19.04 1.22 -22.64
N PHE A 141 17.71 1.14 -22.55
CA PHE A 141 16.83 1.34 -23.70
C PHE A 141 16.90 2.77 -24.26
N LEU A 142 17.05 3.79 -23.42
CA LEU A 142 17.26 5.17 -23.89
C LEU A 142 18.56 5.30 -24.68
N CYS A 143 19.66 4.75 -24.15
CA CYS A 143 20.96 4.76 -24.81
C CYS A 143 20.94 3.98 -26.13
N TYR A 144 20.34 2.79 -26.12
CA TYR A 144 20.21 1.95 -27.32
C TYR A 144 19.39 2.65 -28.41
N PHE A 145 18.26 3.26 -28.05
CA PHE A 145 17.44 3.98 -29.01
C PHE A 145 18.17 5.19 -29.60
N ALA A 146 18.88 5.97 -28.77
CA ALA A 146 19.69 7.09 -29.25
C ALA A 146 20.81 6.63 -30.19
N PHE A 147 21.49 5.52 -29.88
CA PHE A 147 22.50 4.93 -30.75
C PHE A 147 21.91 4.46 -32.09
N PHE A 148 20.75 3.79 -32.05
CA PHE A 148 20.04 3.36 -33.26
C PHE A 148 19.68 4.54 -34.18
N LEU A 149 19.22 5.66 -33.60
CA LEU A 149 18.97 6.88 -34.37
C LEU A 149 20.23 7.45 -35.03
N SER A 150 21.39 7.32 -34.38
CA SER A 150 22.67 7.80 -34.95
C SER A 150 23.14 6.99 -36.15
N ILE A 151 22.76 5.71 -36.26
CA ILE A 151 23.15 4.83 -37.38
C ILE A 151 22.23 5.05 -38.58
N LEU A 152 20.97 5.36 -38.33
CA LEU A 152 19.96 5.51 -39.37
C LEU A 152 20.23 6.78 -40.20
N ASN A 153 20.85 6.61 -41.37
CA ASN A 153 21.06 7.65 -42.38
C ASN A 153 19.75 7.97 -43.14
N VAL A 154 18.72 8.37 -42.40
CA VAL A 154 17.38 8.64 -42.91
C VAL A 154 17.32 10.05 -43.50
N GLN A 155 16.59 10.19 -44.60
CA GLN A 155 16.32 11.50 -45.22
C GLN A 155 15.78 12.49 -44.18
N PRO A 156 16.29 13.74 -44.12
CA PRO A 156 16.05 14.66 -43.01
C PRO A 156 14.56 14.94 -42.75
N ILE A 157 13.71 14.89 -43.78
CA ILE A 157 12.27 15.14 -43.67
C ILE A 157 11.57 14.06 -42.81
N PHE A 158 11.88 12.78 -43.03
CA PHE A 158 11.30 11.68 -42.25
C PHE A 158 11.76 11.69 -40.79
N TYR A 159 12.98 12.17 -40.55
CA TYR A 159 13.54 12.33 -39.21
C TYR A 159 12.71 13.30 -38.36
N TYR A 160 12.39 14.48 -38.90
CA TYR A 160 11.63 15.49 -38.14
C TYR A 160 10.16 15.11 -37.91
N ILE A 161 9.51 14.45 -38.88
CA ILE A 161 8.06 14.20 -38.82
C ILE A 161 7.71 12.94 -38.02
N LEU A 162 8.49 11.85 -38.15
CA LEU A 162 8.13 10.56 -37.53
C LEU A 162 9.03 10.20 -36.34
N ILE A 163 10.34 10.42 -36.46
CA ILE A 163 11.31 9.93 -35.47
C ILE A 163 11.30 10.77 -34.19
N ILE A 164 11.32 12.10 -34.30
CA ILE A 164 11.31 13.00 -33.14
C ILE A 164 10.08 12.82 -32.23
N PRO A 165 8.83 12.82 -32.73
CA PRO A 165 7.67 12.64 -31.85
C PRO A 165 7.64 11.25 -31.21
N LEU A 166 8.05 10.21 -31.94
CA LEU A 166 8.15 8.86 -31.40
C LEU A 166 9.23 8.78 -30.30
N PHE A 167 10.40 9.39 -30.51
CA PHE A 167 11.44 9.48 -29.50
C PHE A 167 10.97 10.21 -28.24
N SER A 168 10.30 11.35 -28.41
CA SER A 168 9.73 12.13 -27.31
C SER A 168 8.73 11.29 -26.50
N PHE A 169 7.85 10.55 -27.18
CA PHE A 169 6.90 9.65 -26.54
C PHE A 169 7.60 8.52 -25.76
N VAL A 170 8.60 7.87 -26.36
CA VAL A 170 9.40 6.81 -25.68
C VAL A 170 10.11 7.37 -24.45
N CYS A 171 10.74 8.54 -24.56
CA CYS A 171 11.40 9.21 -23.44
C CYS A 171 10.39 9.55 -22.33
N PHE A 172 9.19 10.00 -22.70
CA PHE A 172 8.13 10.27 -21.74
C PHE A 172 7.74 9.01 -20.96
N ILE A 173 7.46 7.91 -21.66
CA ILE A 173 7.11 6.63 -21.02
C ILE A 173 8.22 6.15 -20.09
N ILE A 174 9.48 6.19 -20.54
CA ILE A 174 10.62 5.77 -19.73
C ILE A 174 10.79 6.69 -18.50
N SER A 175 10.61 8.00 -18.65
CA SER A 175 10.67 8.94 -17.53
C SER A 175 9.62 8.64 -16.47
N VAL A 176 8.41 8.22 -16.87
CA VAL A 176 7.33 7.82 -15.96
C VAL A 176 7.70 6.55 -15.20
N VAL A 177 8.27 5.55 -15.89
CA VAL A 177 8.73 4.29 -15.27
C VAL A 177 9.84 4.56 -14.25
N ILE A 178 10.84 5.37 -14.60
CA ILE A 178 11.93 5.75 -13.70
C ILE A 178 11.38 6.48 -12.47
N ARG A 179 10.52 7.48 -12.65
CA ARG A 179 9.89 8.22 -11.54
C ARG A 179 9.11 7.29 -10.60
N LYS A 180 8.33 6.35 -11.15
CA LYS A 180 7.57 5.37 -10.35
C LYS A 180 8.50 4.44 -9.56
N SER A 181 9.59 3.99 -10.18
CA SER A 181 10.59 3.11 -9.56
C SER A 181 11.35 3.83 -8.44
N ILE A 182 11.82 5.06 -8.66
CA ILE A 182 12.46 5.90 -7.63
C ILE A 182 11.52 6.13 -6.45
N LYS A 183 10.23 6.42 -6.71
CA LYS A 183 9.23 6.59 -5.66
C LYS A 183 9.08 5.32 -4.82
N LYS A 184 9.07 4.14 -5.46
CA LYS A 184 9.01 2.85 -4.77
C LYS A 184 10.26 2.56 -3.95
N LEU A 185 11.44 2.83 -4.49
CA LEU A 185 12.71 2.69 -3.76
C LEU A 185 12.75 3.53 -2.49
N ARG A 186 12.29 4.79 -2.56
CA ARG A 186 12.18 5.65 -1.37
C ARG A 186 11.28 5.04 -0.30
N TYR A 187 10.14 4.48 -0.68
CA TYR A 187 9.25 3.82 0.30
C TYR A 187 9.92 2.62 0.96
N PHE A 188 10.56 1.74 0.20
CA PHE A 188 11.28 0.59 0.78
C PHE A 188 12.44 1.03 1.68
N TYR A 189 13.21 2.05 1.28
CA TYR A 189 14.28 2.59 2.11
C TYR A 189 13.77 3.08 3.48
N PHE A 190 12.74 3.94 3.48
CA PHE A 190 12.13 4.41 4.73
C PHE A 190 11.44 3.29 5.51
N GLY A 191 10.84 2.33 4.81
CA GLY A 191 10.21 1.16 5.40
C GLY A 191 11.19 0.24 6.13
N ILE A 192 12.34 -0.07 5.51
CA ILE A 192 13.41 -0.84 6.14
C ILE A 192 13.95 -0.11 7.38
N LYS A 193 14.18 1.21 7.27
CA LYS A 193 14.61 2.03 8.41
C LYS A 193 13.60 1.98 9.56
N TYR A 194 12.31 2.05 9.23
CA TYR A 194 11.23 1.95 10.21
C TYR A 194 11.19 0.56 10.86
N TYR A 195 11.30 -0.49 10.04
CA TYR A 195 11.30 -1.89 10.50
C TYR A 195 12.41 -2.15 11.50
N LYS A 196 13.66 -1.83 11.16
CA LYS A 196 14.83 -2.03 12.03
C LYS A 196 14.70 -1.32 13.38
N LYS A 197 14.05 -0.14 13.40
CA LYS A 197 13.83 0.62 14.64
C LYS A 197 12.77 -0.02 15.56
N HIS A 198 11.72 -0.62 15.01
CA HIS A 198 10.56 -1.08 15.80
C HIS A 198 10.45 -2.61 15.93
N PHE A 199 11.24 -3.37 15.15
CA PHE A 199 11.28 -4.84 15.18
C PHE A 199 12.73 -5.36 15.32
N PRO A 200 13.50 -4.94 16.34
CA PRO A 200 14.94 -5.25 16.45
C PRO A 200 15.25 -6.73 16.70
N ASN A 201 14.34 -7.48 17.35
CA ASN A 201 14.62 -8.84 17.81
C ASN A 201 14.35 -9.94 16.75
N GLN A 202 13.99 -9.57 15.52
CA GLN A 202 13.74 -10.52 14.44
C GLN A 202 14.96 -10.76 13.54
N GLU A 203 16.07 -10.02 13.75
CA GLU A 203 17.32 -10.19 12.97
C GLU A 203 18.15 -11.42 13.41
N SER A 204 17.84 -12.06 14.55
CA SER A 204 18.68 -13.11 15.16
C SER A 204 18.38 -14.56 14.74
N LYS A 205 17.58 -14.78 13.69
CA LYS A 205 17.22 -16.13 13.20
C LYS A 205 17.55 -16.34 11.72
N VAL A 206 18.67 -15.79 11.26
CA VAL A 206 19.27 -16.11 9.95
C VAL A 206 20.63 -16.74 10.17
#